data_AF-A0A7W1KUL3-F1
#
_entry.id   AF-A0A7W1KUL3-F1
#
_cell.length_a   1.000
_cell.length_b   1.000
_cell.length_c   1.000
_cell.angle_alpha   90.00
_cell.angle_beta   90.00
_cell.angle_gamma   90.00
#
_symmetry.space_group_name_H-M   'P 1'
#
loop_
_entity.id
_entity.type
_entity.pdbx_description
1 polymer ?
#
loop_
_entity_poly.entity_id
_entity_poly.type
_entity_poly.pdbx_seq_one_letter_code
_entity_poly.pdbx_strand_id
1 'polypeptide(L)' 'MRLITWNVNSIRQRLPRLLALLERHQPDVVCIQETKVADADL' A
#
# COMPACT_ATOMS: atom_id res chain seq x y z
N MET A 1 -18.72 0.66 1.25
CA MET A 1 -17.55 -0.22 1.13
C MET A 1 -16.70 0.24 -0.05
N ARG A 2 -15.44 0.61 0.18
CA ARG A 2 -14.46 1.14 -0.76
C ARG A 2 -13.25 0.22 -0.79
N LEU A 3 -12.84 -0.15 -1.99
CA LEU A 3 -11.69 -1.03 -2.24
C LEU A 3 -10.68 -0.27 -3.08
N ILE A 4 -9.40 -0.40 -2.73
CA ILE A 4 -8.30 0.10 -3.55
C ILE A 4 -7.35 -1.06 -3.84
N THR A 5 -6.92 -1.15 -5.10
CA THR A 5 -5.82 -2.02 -5.50
C THR A 5 -4.70 -1.17 -6.05
N TRP A 6 -3.47 -1.40 -5.62
CA TRP A 6 -2.32 -0.63 -6.07
C TRP A 6 -1.03 -1.46 -6.13
N ASN A 7 -0.48 -1.56 -7.34
CA ASN A 7 0.89 -2.00 -7.55
C ASN A 7 1.84 -0.86 -7.16
N VAL A 8 2.49 -0.99 -5.99
CA VAL A 8 3.33 0.07 -5.42
C VAL A 8 4.75 0.06 -5.97
N ASN A 9 5.18 -1.05 -6.61
CA ASN A 9 6.54 -1.23 -7.11
C ASN A 9 7.58 -0.84 -6.04
N SER A 10 7.65 -1.56 -4.92
CA SER A 10 8.39 -1.27 -3.67
C SER A 10 7.63 -0.41 -2.65
N ILE A 11 7.05 -1.07 -1.64
CA ILE A 11 6.25 -0.41 -0.59
C ILE A 11 7.11 0.52 0.29
N ARG A 12 8.35 0.13 0.61
CA ARG A 12 9.27 0.93 1.44
C ARG A 12 9.56 2.30 0.80
N GLN A 13 9.75 2.33 -0.52
CA GLN A 13 9.98 3.57 -1.27
C GLN A 13 8.71 4.44 -1.44
N ARG A 14 7.51 3.86 -1.29
CA ARG A 14 6.23 4.56 -1.51
C ARG A 14 5.41 4.76 -0.23
N LEU A 15 5.97 4.43 0.94
CA LEU A 15 5.24 4.49 2.21
C LEU A 15 4.55 5.85 2.46
N PRO A 16 5.19 7.02 2.25
CA PRO A 16 4.51 8.30 2.45
C PRO A 16 3.30 8.50 1.52
N ARG A 17 3.39 8.02 0.27
CA ARG A 17 2.28 8.10 -0.70
C ARG A 17 1.13 7.16 -0.33
N LEU A 18 1.45 5.97 0.19
CA LEU A 18 0.44 5.05 0.70
C LEU A 18 -0.31 5.65 1.88
N LEU A 19 0.40 6.23 2.85
CA LEU A 19 -0.24 6.87 4.01
C LEU A 19 -1.16 8.03 3.60
N ALA A 20 -0.69 8.91 2.70
CA ALA A 20 -1.52 9.99 2.17
C ALA A 20 -2.77 9.48 1.42
N LEU A 21 -2.64 8.37 0.68
CA LEU A 21 -3.77 7.73 0.01
C LEU A 21 -4.78 7.17 1.02
N LEU A 22 -4.31 6.51 2.08
CA LEU A 22 -5.18 5.96 3.14
C LEU A 22 -5.93 7.05 3.87
N GLU A 23 -5.25 8.15 4.23
CA GLU A 23 -5.86 9.31 4.89
C GLU A 23 -6.93 9.98 4.02
N ARG A 24 -6.63 10.19 2.73
CA ARG A 24 -7.54 10.84 1.79
C ARG A 24 -8.77 9.99 1.46
N HIS A 25 -8.55 8.70 1.21
CA HIS A 25 -9.58 7.84 0.64
C HIS A 25 -10.28 6.96 1.67
N GLN A 26 -9.72 6.77 2.87
CA GLN A 26 -10.26 5.91 3.93
C GLN A 26 -10.94 4.63 3.40
N PRO A 27 -10.26 3.83 2.57
CA PRO A 27 -10.83 2.61 2.01
C PRO A 27 -11.06 1.56 3.11
N ASP A 28 -12.07 0.70 2.92
CA ASP A 28 -12.34 -0.41 3.84
C ASP A 28 -11.30 -1.53 3.67
N VAL A 29 -10.82 -1.76 2.44
CA VAL A 29 -9.75 -2.72 2.14
C VAL A 29 -8.80 -2.16 1.08
N VAL A 30 -7.51 -2.42 1.26
CA VAL A 30 -6.45 -2.08 0.31
C VAL A 30 -5.63 -3.32 0.00
N CYS A 31 -5.56 -3.67 -1.29
CA CYS A 31 -4.70 -4.72 -1.80
C CYS A 31 -3.46 -4.11 -2.44
N ILE A 32 -2.27 -4.50 -1.97
CA ILE A 32 -0.98 -4.00 -2.47
C ILE A 32 -0.26 -5.09 -3.26
N GLN A 33 0.29 -4.76 -4.43
CA GLN A 33 1.13 -5.65 -5.23
C GLN A 33 2.54 -5.09 -5.42
N GLU A 34 3.49 -5.97 -5.76
CA GLU A 34 4.92 -5.65 -5.86
C GLU A 34 5.45 -4.90 -4.63
N THR A 35 5.24 -5.44 -3.43
CA THR A 35 5.80 -4.86 -2.20
C THR A 35 7.32 -4.79 -2.24
N LYS A 36 7.98 -5.73 -2.93
CA LYS A 36 9.45 -5.88 -3.01
C LYS A 36 10.11 -5.95 -1.63
N VAL A 37 9.44 -6.67 -0.72
CA VAL A 37 9.89 -6.98 0.64
C VAL A 37 9.72 -8.48 0.82
N ALA A 38 10.74 -9.15 1.36
CA ALA A 38 10.63 -10.55 1.77
C ALA A 38 10.00 -10.62 3.16
N ASP A 39 9.22 -11.66 3.45
CA ASP A 39 8.55 -11.79 4.76
C ASP A 39 9.54 -11.93 5.92
N ALA A 40 10.76 -12.41 5.65
CA ALA A 40 11.84 -12.52 6.63
C ALA A 40 12.55 -11.18 6.93
N ASP A 41 12.26 -10.10 6.18
CA ASP A 41 12.86 -8.77 6.38
C ASP A 41 12.16 -7.94 7.49
N LEU A 42 11.49 -8.61 8.44
CA LEU A 42 10.75 -7.98 9.55
C LEU A 42 11.66 -7.51 10.69
#